data_AF-A0A5N7WG98-F1
#
_entry.id   AF-A0A5N7WG98-F1
#
_cell.length_a   1.000
_cell.length_b   1.000
_cell.length_c   1.000
_cell.angle_alpha   90.00
_cell.angle_beta   90.00
_cell.angle_gamma   90.00
#
_symmetry.space_group_name_H-M   'P 1'
#
loop_
_entity.id
_entity.type
_entity.pdbx_description
1 polymer ?
#
loop_
_entity_poly.entity_id
_entity_poly.type
_entity_poly.pdbx_seq_one_letter_code
_entity_poly.pdbx_strand_id
1 'polypeptide(L)'
;MNKDYDLKFTEVSSEEEALLIVQSEPTIVASFPENLLTDNVLFEALRRDHRVYGMINRIFFSDDLVNRLILDNPQRVFENLNLSLIKPKHLLNLLKVEGLAIQFIPESMLTTELCTIAIEQNVEAHEYVPLQLRDASYINKLILQAPEYVRRIDIEQRDSGILKQVVLDHPFVIEFMVMPDRTPEICEAIMQHDPKWIAYFPEPVYDKPAMLEKMSQLEYFSNPNDKEVFDSEIVRKSLAEYLFTKNPEYYHRLPLASKTWDMAVAAVEYNPDNILNTPTSLKRSGKLWEIALKQKPEFYKTIPLDQQSDSIRIFIAREKARKNNTSLVSSLSESAN
;
A
#
# COMPACT_ATOMS: atom_id res chain seq x y z
N MET A 1 -8.04 72.27 34.65
CA MET A 1 -7.83 71.72 36.01
C MET A 1 -7.80 70.20 35.86
N ASN A 2 -6.60 69.63 35.84
CA ASN A 2 -6.35 68.20 35.84
C ASN A 2 -7.01 67.57 37.06
N LYS A 3 -7.71 66.45 36.85
CA LYS A 3 -7.91 65.45 37.89
C LYS A 3 -7.39 64.13 37.33
N ASP A 4 -6.13 63.85 37.67
CA ASP A 4 -5.60 62.50 37.73
C ASP A 4 -6.57 61.62 38.49
N TYR A 5 -7.12 60.61 37.82
CA TYR A 5 -7.69 59.43 38.47
C TYR A 5 -6.60 58.38 38.52
N ASP A 6 -5.64 58.63 39.41
CA ASP A 6 -4.65 57.64 39.85
C ASP A 6 -5.35 56.74 40.89
N LEU A 7 -6.22 55.84 40.42
CA LEU A 7 -6.74 54.72 41.19
C LEU A 7 -5.60 53.70 41.33
N LYS A 8 -4.67 54.00 42.23
CA LYS A 8 -3.63 53.05 42.65
C LYS A 8 -4.33 51.86 43.30
N PHE A 9 -4.35 50.73 42.57
CA PHE A 9 -4.53 49.41 43.14
C PHE A 9 -3.53 49.24 44.29
N THR A 10 -3.97 49.38 45.53
CA THR A 10 -3.19 49.05 46.71
C THR A 10 -3.50 47.61 47.10
N GLU A 11 -2.44 46.83 47.37
CA GLU A 11 -2.41 45.52 48.04
C GLU A 11 -2.29 44.24 47.20
N VAL A 12 -1.63 44.26 46.04
CA VAL A 12 -0.96 43.02 45.57
C VAL A 12 0.51 43.13 45.94
N SER A 13 0.95 42.32 46.90
CA SER A 13 2.29 42.40 47.49
C SER A 13 3.18 41.21 47.15
N SER A 14 2.58 40.09 46.73
CA SER A 14 3.29 38.87 46.35
C SER A 14 2.79 38.28 45.02
N GLU A 15 3.60 37.44 44.39
CA GLU A 15 3.22 36.67 43.20
C GLU A 15 2.07 35.69 43.50
N GLU A 16 2.02 35.15 44.71
CA GLU A 16 0.96 34.22 45.18
C GLU A 16 -0.40 34.92 45.24
N GLU A 17 -0.44 36.14 45.78
CA GLU A 17 -1.63 36.99 45.78
C GLU A 17 -2.04 37.35 44.34
N ALA A 18 -1.07 37.75 43.51
CA ALA A 18 -1.31 38.07 42.10
C ALA A 18 -1.98 36.90 41.36
N LEU A 19 -1.47 35.67 41.55
CA LEU A 19 -2.01 34.45 40.96
C LEU A 19 -3.45 34.17 41.41
N LEU A 20 -3.76 34.29 42.71
CA LEU A 20 -5.10 34.09 43.23
C LEU A 20 -6.10 35.08 42.62
N ILE A 21 -5.70 36.35 42.48
CA ILE A 21 -6.57 37.40 41.93
C ILE A 21 -6.85 37.13 40.44
N VAL A 22 -5.83 36.89 39.61
CA VAL A 22 -6.01 36.67 38.16
C VAL A 22 -6.79 35.40 37.84
N GLN A 23 -6.86 34.42 38.75
CA GLN A 23 -7.73 33.25 38.60
C GLN A 23 -9.22 33.63 38.57
N SER A 24 -9.60 34.66 39.33
CA SER A 24 -10.98 35.15 39.44
C SER A 24 -11.29 36.29 38.46
N GLU A 25 -10.35 37.21 38.26
CA GLU A 25 -10.50 38.38 37.39
C GLU A 25 -9.23 38.59 36.53
N PRO A 26 -9.08 37.88 35.40
CA PRO A 26 -7.84 37.92 34.61
C PRO A 26 -7.43 39.31 34.11
N THR A 27 -8.39 40.18 33.77
CA THR A 27 -8.14 41.50 33.19
C THR A 27 -7.47 42.49 34.14
N ILE A 28 -7.57 42.25 35.45
CA ILE A 28 -6.98 43.09 36.50
C ILE A 28 -5.45 43.12 36.43
N VAL A 29 -4.85 42.11 35.78
CA VAL A 29 -3.40 41.98 35.60
C VAL A 29 -2.80 43.20 34.89
N ALA A 30 -3.58 43.90 34.06
CA ALA A 30 -3.15 45.13 33.39
C ALA A 30 -2.90 46.30 34.36
N SER A 31 -3.38 46.20 35.60
CA SER A 31 -3.18 47.18 36.67
C SER A 31 -2.10 46.77 37.67
N PHE A 32 -1.47 45.60 37.51
CA PHE A 32 -0.43 45.14 38.42
C PHE A 32 0.89 45.93 38.25
N PRO A 33 1.65 46.12 39.34
CA PRO A 33 3.03 46.60 39.28
C PRO A 33 3.91 45.73 38.35
N GLU A 34 4.86 46.34 37.63
CA GLU A 34 5.71 45.62 36.66
C GLU A 34 6.45 44.43 37.27
N ASN A 35 6.86 44.52 38.54
CA ASN A 35 7.54 43.43 39.24
C ASN A 35 6.65 42.21 39.53
N LEU A 36 5.34 42.33 39.36
CA LEU A 36 4.35 41.24 39.51
C LEU A 36 3.81 40.74 38.16
N LEU A 37 4.21 41.35 37.04
CA LEU A 37 3.95 40.85 35.69
C LEU A 37 4.91 39.71 35.35
N THR A 38 4.98 38.71 36.23
CA THR A 38 5.81 37.53 36.02
C THR A 38 5.19 36.64 34.96
N ASP A 39 6.04 35.81 34.38
CA ASP A 39 5.68 34.74 33.46
C ASP A 39 4.59 33.80 34.01
N ASN A 40 4.50 33.58 35.33
CA ASN A 40 3.44 32.74 35.90
C ASN A 40 2.10 33.48 35.97
N VAL A 41 2.11 34.71 36.47
CA VAL A 41 0.91 35.54 36.61
C VAL A 41 0.31 35.84 35.24
N LEU A 42 1.15 36.23 34.27
CA LEU A 42 0.73 36.50 32.91
C LEU A 42 0.19 35.25 32.22
N PHE A 43 0.85 34.09 32.40
CA PHE A 43 0.36 32.83 31.85
C PHE A 43 -1.04 32.50 32.37
N GLU A 44 -1.26 32.60 33.68
CA GLU A 44 -2.55 32.29 34.31
C GLU A 44 -3.66 33.26 33.87
N ALA A 45 -3.35 34.54 33.70
CA ALA A 45 -4.31 35.51 33.18
C ALA A 45 -4.64 35.28 31.69
N LEU A 46 -3.61 35.15 30.84
CA LEU A 46 -3.74 35.04 29.38
C LEU A 46 -4.44 33.75 28.95
N ARG A 47 -4.19 32.63 29.63
CA ARG A 47 -4.86 31.35 29.32
C ARG A 47 -6.36 31.36 29.63
N ARG A 48 -6.79 32.21 30.57
CA ARG A 48 -8.19 32.32 31.01
C ARG A 48 -8.99 33.33 30.18
N ASP A 49 -8.38 34.43 29.76
CA ASP A 49 -9.08 35.51 29.09
C ASP A 49 -8.28 36.12 27.94
N HIS A 50 -8.80 35.94 26.72
CA HIS A 50 -8.15 36.41 25.50
C HIS A 50 -8.08 37.94 25.41
N ARG A 51 -8.90 38.70 26.14
CA ARG A 51 -8.85 40.17 26.16
C ARG A 51 -7.53 40.70 26.71
N VAL A 52 -6.90 39.93 27.61
CA VAL A 52 -5.63 40.30 28.26
C VAL A 52 -4.50 40.49 27.25
N TYR A 53 -4.51 39.77 26.11
CA TYR A 53 -3.52 39.91 25.05
C TYR A 53 -3.42 41.35 24.52
N GLY A 54 -4.55 42.06 24.45
CA GLY A 54 -4.60 43.46 24.01
C GLY A 54 -4.25 44.48 25.09
N MET A 55 -4.17 44.04 26.35
CA MET A 55 -3.95 44.92 27.51
C MET A 55 -2.48 44.95 27.96
N ILE A 56 -1.71 43.91 27.65
CA ILE A 56 -0.33 43.76 28.10
C ILE A 56 0.67 44.23 27.03
N ASN A 57 1.66 45.02 27.46
CA ASN A 57 2.72 45.47 26.59
C ASN A 57 3.59 44.29 26.13
N ARG A 58 3.97 44.27 24.84
CA ARG A 58 4.79 43.24 24.21
C ARG A 58 6.12 42.97 24.93
N ILE A 59 6.66 43.94 25.67
CA ILE A 59 7.92 43.79 26.43
C ILE A 59 7.84 42.69 27.50
N PHE A 60 6.64 42.36 27.99
CA PHE A 60 6.44 41.34 29.02
C PHE A 60 6.27 39.92 28.45
N PHE A 61 6.25 39.77 27.12
CA PHE A 61 6.16 38.45 26.49
C PHE A 61 7.55 37.84 26.35
N SER A 62 7.94 37.10 27.39
CA SER A 62 9.13 36.27 27.34
C SER A 62 8.97 35.11 26.35
N ASP A 63 10.08 34.53 25.90
CA ASP A 63 10.04 33.33 25.05
C ASP A 63 9.40 32.13 25.77
N ASP A 64 9.59 32.01 27.09
CA ASP A 64 9.02 30.92 27.87
C ASP A 64 7.50 31.07 28.01
N LEU A 65 7.03 32.29 28.31
CA LEU A 65 5.61 32.61 28.36
C LEU A 65 4.92 32.33 27.01
N VAL A 66 5.50 32.81 25.90
CA VAL A 66 4.95 32.57 24.55
C VAL A 66 4.90 31.07 24.26
N ASN A 67 5.96 30.33 24.58
CA ASN A 67 5.99 28.88 24.39
C ASN A 67 4.91 28.16 25.22
N ARG A 68 4.75 28.50 26.52
CA ARG A 68 3.71 27.91 27.37
C ARG A 68 2.30 28.21 26.86
N LEU A 69 2.04 29.44 26.42
CA LEU A 69 0.73 29.82 25.87
C LEU A 69 0.41 29.07 24.58
N ILE A 70 1.39 28.94 23.68
CA ILE A 70 1.21 28.22 22.41
C ILE A 70 0.91 26.73 22.65
N LEU A 71 1.57 26.13 23.64
CA LEU A 71 1.33 24.73 24.00
C LEU A 71 0.01 24.51 24.76
N ASP A 72 -0.50 25.49 25.50
CA ASP A 72 -1.80 25.41 26.20
C ASP A 72 -2.98 25.55 25.21
N ASN A 73 -2.93 26.54 24.31
CA ASN A 73 -3.97 26.74 23.30
C ASN A 73 -3.42 27.47 22.05
N PRO A 74 -2.97 26.72 21.02
CA PRO A 74 -2.34 27.32 19.85
C PRO A 74 -3.30 28.23 19.07
N GLN A 75 -4.55 27.80 18.88
CA GLN A 75 -5.57 28.57 18.17
C GLN A 75 -5.73 29.98 18.79
N ARG A 76 -5.92 30.06 20.11
CA ARG A 76 -6.08 31.34 20.81
C ARG A 76 -4.86 32.23 20.62
N VAL A 77 -3.65 31.67 20.67
CA VAL A 77 -2.43 32.45 20.50
C VAL A 77 -2.34 33.02 19.08
N PHE A 78 -2.58 32.22 18.03
CA PHE A 78 -2.52 32.72 16.65
C PHE A 78 -3.62 33.74 16.34
N GLU A 79 -4.77 33.68 17.02
CA GLU A 79 -5.86 34.65 16.86
C GLU A 79 -5.61 35.99 17.60
N ASN A 80 -4.90 35.98 18.73
CA ASN A 80 -4.84 37.15 19.62
C ASN A 80 -3.43 37.73 19.83
N LEU A 81 -2.37 36.94 19.70
CA LEU A 81 -1.00 37.40 19.92
C LEU A 81 -0.44 38.05 18.65
N ASN A 82 0.40 39.08 18.84
CA ASN A 82 1.16 39.60 17.72
C ASN A 82 2.16 38.55 17.20
N LEU A 83 2.02 38.15 15.93
CA LEU A 83 2.84 37.13 15.30
C LEU A 83 4.34 37.42 15.31
N SER A 84 4.78 38.68 15.45
CA SER A 84 6.20 39.03 15.58
C SER A 84 6.86 38.50 16.85
N LEU A 85 6.06 38.12 17.86
CA LEU A 85 6.53 37.50 19.11
C LEU A 85 6.71 35.97 18.97
N ILE A 86 6.12 35.36 17.94
CA ILE A 86 6.20 33.92 17.71
C ILE A 86 7.44 33.63 16.86
N LYS A 87 8.44 33.02 17.50
CA LYS A 87 9.71 32.64 16.86
C LYS A 87 9.64 31.22 16.29
N PRO A 88 10.50 30.86 15.32
CA PRO A 88 10.55 29.51 14.75
C PRO A 88 10.69 28.40 15.81
N LYS A 89 11.44 28.65 16.89
CA LYS A 89 11.58 27.67 17.99
C LYS A 89 10.27 27.35 18.72
N HIS A 90 9.32 28.29 18.78
CA HIS A 90 8.02 28.05 19.41
C HIS A 90 7.16 27.12 18.53
N LEU A 91 7.19 27.33 17.20
CA LEU A 91 6.53 26.46 16.23
C LEU A 91 7.14 25.06 16.23
N LEU A 92 8.47 24.98 16.29
CA LEU A 92 9.20 23.72 16.41
C LEU A 92 8.77 22.93 17.66
N ASN A 93 8.69 23.59 18.81
CA ASN A 93 8.27 22.96 20.06
C ASN A 93 6.81 22.50 19.98
N LEU A 94 5.92 23.33 19.42
CA LEU A 94 4.52 22.98 19.21
C LEU A 94 4.37 21.71 18.36
N LEU A 95 4.99 21.68 17.18
CA LEU A 95 4.84 20.57 16.23
C LEU A 95 5.53 19.29 16.67
N LYS A 96 6.54 19.38 17.54
CA LYS A 96 7.13 18.19 18.20
C LYS A 96 6.20 17.56 19.22
N VAL A 97 5.33 18.34 19.85
CA VAL A 97 4.35 17.85 20.84
C VAL A 97 3.08 17.39 20.14
N GLU A 98 2.57 18.19 19.20
CA GLU A 98 1.31 17.96 18.49
C GLU A 98 1.43 18.39 17.02
N GLY A 99 1.60 17.43 16.11
CA GLY A 99 1.78 17.65 14.68
C GLY A 99 0.54 18.22 14.00
N LEU A 100 -0.66 17.88 14.48
CA LEU A 100 -1.91 18.44 13.97
C LEU A 100 -2.08 19.93 14.31
N ALA A 101 -1.27 20.48 15.22
CA ALA A 101 -1.32 21.90 15.54
C ALA A 101 -0.89 22.78 14.35
N ILE A 102 -0.27 22.20 13.32
CA ILE A 102 0.04 22.89 12.06
C ILE A 102 -1.19 23.56 11.43
N GLN A 103 -2.39 23.01 11.66
CA GLN A 103 -3.66 23.56 11.15
C GLN A 103 -3.97 24.97 11.69
N PHE A 104 -3.39 25.35 12.82
CA PHE A 104 -3.57 26.67 13.43
C PHE A 104 -2.48 27.66 13.04
N ILE A 105 -1.37 27.19 12.47
CA ILE A 105 -0.22 28.04 12.13
C ILE A 105 -0.53 28.75 10.80
N PRO A 106 -0.44 30.10 10.75
CA PRO A 106 -0.61 30.83 9.50
C PRO A 106 0.38 30.37 8.43
N GLU A 107 -0.07 30.22 7.18
CA GLU A 107 0.77 29.75 6.07
C GLU A 107 2.08 30.57 5.91
N SER A 108 2.03 31.88 6.19
CA SER A 108 3.20 32.76 6.11
C SER A 108 4.32 32.44 7.11
N MET A 109 4.03 31.60 8.12
CA MET A 109 4.99 31.15 9.13
C MET A 109 5.47 29.73 8.90
N LEU A 110 4.86 29.00 7.95
CA LEU A 110 5.23 27.63 7.64
C LEU A 110 6.47 27.57 6.74
N THR A 111 7.28 26.54 6.96
CA THR A 111 8.40 26.15 6.12
C THR A 111 8.31 24.66 5.83
N THR A 112 8.97 24.18 4.77
CA THR A 112 9.08 22.73 4.50
C THR A 112 9.60 21.98 5.73
N GLU A 113 10.57 22.55 6.45
CA GLU A 113 11.16 21.92 7.64
C GLU A 113 10.11 21.74 8.77
N LEU A 114 9.31 22.77 9.05
CA LEU A 114 8.21 22.66 10.02
C LEU A 114 7.14 21.67 9.58
N CYS A 115 6.76 21.69 8.29
CA CYS A 115 5.80 20.73 7.74
C CYS A 115 6.30 19.29 7.85
N THR A 116 7.61 19.10 7.65
CA THR A 116 8.27 17.81 7.80
C THR A 116 8.23 17.31 9.24
N ILE A 117 8.55 18.16 10.21
CA ILE A 117 8.47 17.82 11.63
C ILE A 117 7.03 17.47 12.03
N ALA A 118 6.04 18.20 11.49
CA ALA A 118 4.64 17.93 11.75
C ALA A 118 4.23 16.52 11.28
N ILE A 119 4.60 16.12 10.05
CA ILE A 119 4.29 14.77 9.57
C ILE A 119 5.08 13.70 10.32
N GLU A 120 6.34 13.96 10.68
CA GLU A 120 7.15 13.04 11.49
C GLU A 120 6.49 12.76 12.85
N GLN A 121 5.79 13.74 13.42
CA GLN A 121 5.01 13.57 14.65
C GLN A 121 3.66 12.88 14.39
N ASN A 122 2.90 13.34 13.39
CA ASN A 122 1.63 12.73 12.97
C ASN A 122 1.42 12.94 11.47
N VAL A 123 1.38 11.83 10.72
CA VAL A 123 1.30 11.87 9.25
C VAL A 123 0.00 12.51 8.73
N GLU A 124 -1.07 12.51 9.52
CA GLU A 124 -2.33 13.20 9.19
C GLU A 124 -2.15 14.72 9.07
N ALA A 125 -1.07 15.28 9.63
CA ALA A 125 -0.70 16.69 9.44
C ALA A 125 -0.52 17.06 7.95
N HIS A 126 -0.27 16.07 7.08
CA HIS A 126 -0.19 16.26 5.63
C HIS A 126 -1.40 16.99 5.04
N GLU A 127 -2.61 16.76 5.56
CA GLU A 127 -3.84 17.39 5.07
C GLU A 127 -3.81 18.92 5.19
N TYR A 128 -3.02 19.44 6.12
CA TYR A 128 -2.88 20.86 6.40
C TYR A 128 -1.61 21.48 5.80
N VAL A 129 -0.76 20.69 5.13
CA VAL A 129 0.48 21.19 4.52
C VAL A 129 0.17 21.87 3.18
N PRO A 130 0.51 23.16 2.99
CA PRO A 130 0.29 23.87 1.74
C PRO A 130 1.06 23.24 0.57
N LEU A 131 0.45 23.19 -0.62
CA LEU A 131 1.05 22.56 -1.81
C LEU A 131 2.43 23.14 -2.16
N GLN A 132 2.62 24.45 -2.01
CA GLN A 132 3.89 25.12 -2.30
C GLN A 132 5.04 24.74 -1.37
N LEU A 133 4.76 24.07 -0.23
CA LEU A 133 5.77 23.58 0.73
C LEU A 133 6.04 22.08 0.59
N ARG A 134 5.39 21.39 -0.36
CA ARG A 134 5.56 19.95 -0.60
C ARG A 134 6.66 19.70 -1.63
N ASP A 135 7.89 20.06 -1.27
CA ASP A 135 9.05 19.77 -2.12
C ASP A 135 9.39 18.27 -2.17
N ALA A 136 10.35 17.90 -3.01
CA ALA A 136 10.76 16.50 -3.18
C ALA A 136 11.24 15.85 -1.87
N SER A 137 11.91 16.60 -1.00
CA SER A 137 12.39 16.08 0.30
C SER A 137 11.22 15.75 1.22
N TYR A 138 10.25 16.65 1.31
CA TYR A 138 9.02 16.45 2.07
C TYR A 138 8.21 15.25 1.55
N ILE A 139 8.00 15.16 0.23
CA ILE A 139 7.25 14.07 -0.39
C ILE A 139 7.93 12.72 -0.15
N ASN A 140 9.26 12.66 -0.28
CA ASN A 140 10.02 11.44 -0.02
C ASN A 140 9.87 10.99 1.43
N LYS A 141 9.92 11.92 2.40
CA LYS A 141 9.69 11.60 3.82
C LYS A 141 8.27 11.11 4.09
N LEU A 142 7.26 11.73 3.48
CA LEU A 142 5.86 11.29 3.58
C LEU A 142 5.70 9.85 3.09
N ILE A 143 6.26 9.52 1.92
CA ILE A 143 6.21 8.18 1.34
C ILE A 143 6.91 7.15 2.24
N LEU A 144 8.05 7.50 2.82
CA LEU A 144 8.78 6.61 3.73
C LEU A 144 8.01 6.34 5.03
N GLN A 145 7.27 7.33 5.55
CA GLN A 145 6.57 7.23 6.82
C GLN A 145 5.18 6.59 6.69
N ALA A 146 4.44 6.91 5.62
CA ALA A 146 3.12 6.37 5.34
C ALA A 146 3.02 5.94 3.87
N PRO A 147 3.57 4.77 3.52
CA PRO A 147 3.66 4.31 2.14
C PRO A 147 2.34 4.27 1.35
N GLU A 148 1.21 4.05 2.03
CA GLU A 148 -0.13 4.07 1.42
C GLU A 148 -0.53 5.45 0.85
N TYR A 149 0.17 6.53 1.25
CA TYR A 149 -0.02 7.86 0.66
C TYR A 149 0.51 7.97 -0.76
N VAL A 150 1.31 7.01 -1.25
CA VAL A 150 1.83 7.03 -2.62
C VAL A 150 0.73 7.27 -3.66
N ARG A 151 -0.45 6.67 -3.48
CA ARG A 151 -1.59 6.83 -4.39
C ARG A 151 -2.16 8.26 -4.44
N ARG A 152 -1.89 9.08 -3.42
CA ARG A 152 -2.40 10.45 -3.23
C ARG A 152 -1.41 11.53 -3.69
N ILE A 153 -0.20 11.15 -4.09
CA ILE A 153 0.87 12.06 -4.52
C ILE A 153 0.90 12.09 -6.04
N ASP A 154 1.11 13.24 -6.68
CA ASP A 154 1.18 13.28 -8.15
C ASP A 154 2.36 12.46 -8.67
N ILE A 155 2.17 11.74 -9.79
CA ILE A 155 3.18 10.82 -10.35
C ILE A 155 4.52 11.54 -10.59
N GLU A 156 4.47 12.80 -11.02
CA GLU A 156 5.65 13.63 -11.29
C GLU A 156 6.50 13.95 -10.04
N GLN A 157 5.91 13.83 -8.84
CA GLN A 157 6.58 14.09 -7.57
C GLN A 157 7.17 12.82 -6.93
N ARG A 158 6.88 11.64 -7.49
CA ARG A 158 7.30 10.36 -6.90
C ARG A 158 8.72 10.02 -7.35
N ASP A 159 9.61 9.84 -6.38
CA ASP A 159 10.97 9.39 -6.65
C ASP A 159 11.02 7.86 -6.79
N SER A 160 11.49 7.37 -7.94
CA SER A 160 11.56 5.93 -8.22
C SER A 160 12.53 5.18 -7.29
N GLY A 161 13.58 5.83 -6.81
CA GLY A 161 14.53 5.25 -5.86
C GLY A 161 13.88 5.05 -4.50
N ILE A 162 13.14 6.04 -4.01
CA ILE A 162 12.34 5.95 -2.78
C ILE A 162 11.26 4.89 -2.89
N LEU A 163 10.53 4.84 -4.01
CA LEU A 163 9.50 3.81 -4.22
C LEU A 163 10.09 2.39 -4.18
N LYS A 164 11.26 2.19 -4.78
CA LYS A 164 11.97 0.91 -4.69
C LYS A 164 12.36 0.57 -3.26
N GLN A 165 12.88 1.53 -2.50
CA GLN A 165 13.21 1.32 -1.09
C GLN A 165 11.98 0.93 -0.29
N VAL A 166 10.89 1.69 -0.43
CA VAL A 166 9.63 1.42 0.28
C VAL A 166 9.04 0.07 -0.08
N VAL A 167 9.12 -0.36 -1.34
CA VAL A 167 8.66 -1.69 -1.74
C VAL A 167 9.47 -2.81 -1.08
N LEU A 168 10.77 -2.61 -0.87
CA LEU A 168 11.61 -3.62 -0.20
C LEU A 168 11.31 -3.71 1.30
N ASP A 169 11.06 -2.58 1.95
CA ASP A 169 10.74 -2.52 3.38
C ASP A 169 9.27 -2.91 3.67
N HIS A 170 8.36 -2.55 2.74
CA HIS A 170 6.92 -2.71 2.84
C HIS A 170 6.32 -3.22 1.50
N PRO A 171 6.42 -4.53 1.20
CA PRO A 171 6.03 -5.08 -0.10
C PRO A 171 4.56 -4.85 -0.50
N PHE A 172 3.64 -4.75 0.47
CA PHE A 172 2.21 -4.48 0.23
C PHE A 172 1.94 -3.15 -0.48
N VAL A 173 2.92 -2.24 -0.49
CA VAL A 173 2.79 -0.91 -1.12
C VAL A 173 2.59 -1.00 -2.62
N ILE A 174 3.04 -2.09 -3.26
CA ILE A 174 2.83 -2.31 -4.69
C ILE A 174 1.35 -2.29 -5.08
N GLU A 175 0.45 -2.65 -4.16
CA GLU A 175 -1.01 -2.60 -4.34
C GLU A 175 -1.50 -1.16 -4.55
N PHE A 176 -0.88 -0.20 -3.85
CA PHE A 176 -1.22 1.22 -3.90
C PHE A 176 -0.48 2.00 -4.98
N MET A 177 0.58 1.42 -5.54
CA MET A 177 1.33 2.01 -6.66
C MET A 177 0.52 1.94 -7.95
N VAL A 178 0.55 3.00 -8.73
CA VAL A 178 -0.04 3.02 -10.08
C VAL A 178 0.86 2.29 -11.06
N MET A 179 0.31 1.85 -12.20
CA MET A 179 1.07 1.05 -13.18
C MET A 179 2.40 1.68 -13.63
N PRO A 180 2.49 3.01 -13.88
CA PRO A 180 3.77 3.68 -14.18
C PRO A 180 4.87 3.52 -13.12
N ASP A 181 4.51 3.44 -11.84
CA ASP A 181 5.48 3.32 -10.74
C ASP A 181 6.05 1.90 -10.62
N ARG A 182 5.35 0.90 -11.16
CA ARG A 182 5.75 -0.51 -11.12
C ARG A 182 6.79 -0.78 -12.21
N THR A 183 7.94 -0.11 -12.09
CA THR A 183 9.04 -0.22 -13.05
C THR A 183 9.61 -1.64 -13.08
N PRO A 184 10.33 -2.03 -14.16
CA PRO A 184 11.03 -3.31 -14.20
C PRO A 184 11.93 -3.54 -12.98
N GLU A 185 12.62 -2.50 -12.50
CA GLU A 185 13.55 -2.57 -11.38
C GLU A 185 12.83 -2.84 -10.05
N ILE A 186 11.63 -2.27 -9.85
CA ILE A 186 10.81 -2.49 -8.66
C ILE A 186 10.16 -3.87 -8.70
N CYS A 187 9.61 -4.26 -9.85
CA CYS A 187 9.03 -5.58 -10.06
C CYS A 187 10.08 -6.68 -9.84
N GLU A 188 11.27 -6.53 -10.43
CA GLU A 188 12.35 -7.48 -10.24
C GLU A 188 12.78 -7.59 -8.78
N ALA A 189 12.87 -6.46 -8.07
CA ALA A 189 13.25 -6.45 -6.67
C ALA A 189 12.23 -7.20 -5.79
N ILE A 190 10.93 -6.97 -6.00
CA ILE A 190 9.88 -7.51 -5.12
C ILE A 190 9.59 -9.00 -5.35
N MET A 191 9.67 -9.51 -6.59
CA MET A 191 9.42 -10.94 -6.85
C MET A 191 10.47 -11.85 -6.22
N GLN A 192 11.69 -11.34 -6.00
CA GLN A 192 12.76 -12.09 -5.33
C GLN A 192 12.50 -12.22 -3.82
N HIS A 193 11.71 -11.32 -3.25
CA HIS A 193 11.26 -11.43 -1.86
C HIS A 193 10.10 -12.39 -1.69
N ASP A 194 9.06 -12.23 -2.51
CA ASP A 194 7.87 -13.08 -2.47
C ASP A 194 7.22 -13.13 -3.87
N PRO A 195 7.15 -14.31 -4.50
CA PRO A 195 6.55 -14.48 -5.83
C PRO A 195 5.08 -14.03 -5.93
N LYS A 196 4.33 -13.96 -4.82
CA LYS A 196 2.92 -13.52 -4.88
C LYS A 196 2.76 -12.12 -5.47
N TRP A 197 3.77 -11.26 -5.33
CA TRP A 197 3.71 -9.88 -5.81
C TRP A 197 3.73 -9.77 -7.33
N ILE A 198 4.10 -10.84 -8.04
CA ILE A 198 3.99 -10.94 -9.50
C ILE A 198 2.56 -10.67 -9.97
N ALA A 199 1.55 -10.98 -9.15
CA ALA A 199 0.14 -10.66 -9.40
C ALA A 199 -0.09 -9.17 -9.76
N TYR A 200 0.76 -8.26 -9.27
CA TYR A 200 0.62 -6.82 -9.46
C TYR A 200 1.46 -6.27 -10.62
N PHE A 201 2.21 -7.09 -11.35
CA PHE A 201 3.08 -6.57 -12.40
C PHE A 201 2.25 -6.05 -13.58
N PRO A 202 2.58 -4.87 -14.13
CA PRO A 202 1.90 -4.34 -15.30
C PRO A 202 2.29 -5.17 -16.54
N GLU A 203 1.35 -5.36 -17.48
CA GLU A 203 1.57 -6.15 -18.70
C GLU A 203 2.85 -5.74 -19.47
N PRO A 204 3.15 -4.43 -19.68
CA PRO A 204 4.37 -4.02 -20.37
C PRO A 204 5.68 -4.41 -19.67
N VAL A 205 5.63 -4.79 -18.40
CA VAL A 205 6.79 -5.32 -17.65
C VAL A 205 6.74 -6.84 -17.61
N TYR A 206 5.58 -7.41 -17.27
CA TYR A 206 5.36 -8.85 -17.12
C TYR A 206 5.68 -9.62 -18.42
N ASP A 207 5.18 -9.15 -19.56
CA ASP A 207 5.27 -9.86 -20.84
C ASP A 207 6.65 -9.74 -21.51
N LYS A 208 7.59 -8.98 -20.93
CA LYS A 208 8.94 -8.86 -21.48
C LYS A 208 9.69 -10.19 -21.38
N PRO A 209 10.33 -10.68 -22.46
CA PRO A 209 11.07 -11.95 -22.43
C PRO A 209 12.10 -12.07 -21.29
N ALA A 210 12.82 -10.98 -20.99
CA ALA A 210 13.77 -10.95 -19.89
C ALA A 210 13.10 -11.08 -18.50
N MET A 211 11.90 -10.54 -18.33
CA MET A 211 11.14 -10.69 -17.07
C MET A 211 10.58 -12.10 -16.94
N LEU A 212 10.02 -12.67 -18.02
CA LEU A 212 9.55 -14.06 -18.06
C LEU A 212 10.67 -15.05 -17.69
N GLU A 213 11.87 -14.84 -18.23
CA GLU A 213 13.05 -15.64 -17.90
C GLU A 213 13.37 -15.55 -16.39
N LYS A 214 13.46 -14.34 -15.83
CA LYS A 214 13.73 -14.15 -14.40
C LYS A 214 12.65 -14.77 -13.51
N MET A 215 11.37 -14.57 -13.84
CA MET A 215 10.27 -15.19 -13.11
C MET A 215 10.36 -16.72 -13.15
N SER A 216 10.66 -17.32 -14.31
CA SER A 216 10.77 -18.78 -14.45
C SER A 216 11.87 -19.44 -13.60
N GLN A 217 12.83 -18.66 -13.10
CA GLN A 217 13.95 -19.11 -12.29
C GLN A 217 13.67 -19.05 -10.78
N LEU A 218 12.52 -18.52 -10.35
CA LEU A 218 12.15 -18.46 -8.94
C LEU A 218 11.92 -19.86 -8.36
N GLU A 219 12.21 -20.04 -7.08
CA GLU A 219 12.03 -21.33 -6.37
C GLU A 219 10.58 -21.85 -6.46
N TYR A 220 9.60 -20.95 -6.55
CA TYR A 220 8.19 -21.25 -6.79
C TYR A 220 7.95 -22.18 -8.00
N PHE A 221 8.84 -22.13 -9.00
CA PHE A 221 8.76 -22.96 -10.21
C PHE A 221 9.69 -24.18 -10.17
N SER A 222 10.49 -24.39 -9.12
CA SER A 222 11.59 -25.37 -9.12
C SER A 222 11.19 -26.84 -9.36
N ASN A 223 9.96 -27.24 -9.01
CA ASN A 223 9.50 -28.63 -9.15
C ASN A 223 8.35 -28.78 -10.17
N PRO A 224 8.62 -29.15 -11.44
CA PRO A 224 7.57 -29.34 -12.43
C PRO A 224 6.61 -30.49 -12.10
N ASN A 225 7.03 -31.47 -11.28
CA ASN A 225 6.25 -32.65 -10.93
C ASN A 225 5.34 -32.46 -9.70
N ASP A 226 5.32 -31.26 -9.11
CA ASP A 226 4.35 -30.93 -8.08
C ASP A 226 2.91 -31.04 -8.65
N LYS A 227 1.97 -31.44 -7.80
CA LYS A 227 0.56 -31.58 -8.17
C LYS A 227 -0.21 -30.27 -8.00
N GLU A 228 0.35 -29.29 -7.29
CA GLU A 228 -0.29 -28.01 -7.09
C GLU A 228 -0.30 -27.18 -8.39
N VAL A 229 -1.50 -26.72 -8.74
CA VAL A 229 -1.71 -25.80 -9.86
C VAL A 229 -1.22 -24.43 -9.45
N PHE A 230 -0.48 -23.76 -10.34
CA PHE A 230 -0.02 -22.41 -10.08
C PHE A 230 -1.17 -21.42 -9.91
N ASP A 231 -0.93 -20.37 -9.14
CA ASP A 231 -1.86 -19.26 -9.02
C ASP A 231 -2.05 -18.56 -10.39
N SER A 232 -3.31 -18.33 -10.77
CA SER A 232 -3.65 -17.66 -12.03
C SER A 232 -3.26 -16.19 -12.08
N GLU A 233 -3.08 -15.54 -10.93
CA GLU A 233 -2.62 -14.15 -10.87
C GLU A 233 -1.10 -14.05 -11.11
N ILE A 234 -0.36 -15.08 -10.67
CA ILE A 234 1.10 -15.21 -10.88
C ILE A 234 1.40 -15.74 -12.28
N VAL A 235 0.76 -16.83 -12.71
CA VAL A 235 1.00 -17.50 -13.98
C VAL A 235 -0.07 -17.12 -15.00
N ARG A 236 0.16 -15.98 -15.63
CA ARG A 236 -0.64 -15.48 -16.75
C ARG A 236 -0.23 -16.19 -18.05
N LYS A 237 -0.93 -15.89 -19.14
CA LYS A 237 -0.79 -16.56 -20.44
C LYS A 237 0.67 -16.62 -20.93
N SER A 238 1.38 -15.50 -20.96
CA SER A 238 2.75 -15.42 -21.48
C SER A 238 3.76 -16.23 -20.65
N LEU A 239 3.65 -16.23 -19.33
CA LEU A 239 4.50 -17.06 -18.46
C LEU A 239 4.15 -18.55 -18.57
N ALA A 240 2.86 -18.90 -18.67
CA ALA A 240 2.44 -20.27 -18.92
C ALA A 240 3.01 -20.82 -20.24
N GLU A 241 2.94 -20.04 -21.33
CA GLU A 241 3.53 -20.39 -22.63
C GLU A 241 5.05 -20.53 -22.53
N TYR A 242 5.72 -19.61 -21.82
CA TYR A 242 7.16 -19.65 -21.59
C TYR A 242 7.59 -20.90 -20.82
N LEU A 243 6.96 -21.19 -19.68
CA LEU A 243 7.24 -22.36 -18.84
C LEU A 243 7.03 -23.66 -19.61
N PHE A 244 5.91 -23.78 -20.34
CA PHE A 244 5.62 -24.96 -21.14
C PHE A 244 6.63 -25.20 -22.26
N THR A 245 7.05 -24.13 -22.95
CA THR A 245 8.05 -24.23 -24.01
C THR A 245 9.40 -24.69 -23.46
N LYS A 246 9.73 -24.33 -22.22
CA LYS A 246 10.96 -24.79 -21.54
C LYS A 246 10.85 -26.24 -21.06
N ASN A 247 9.72 -26.63 -20.48
CA ASN A 247 9.47 -28.00 -20.06
C ASN A 247 7.95 -28.35 -20.18
N PRO A 248 7.57 -29.24 -21.11
CA PRO A 248 6.19 -29.69 -21.25
C PRO A 248 5.58 -30.34 -19.99
N GLU A 249 6.39 -30.81 -19.05
CA GLU A 249 5.92 -31.34 -17.76
C GLU A 249 5.19 -30.30 -16.91
N TYR A 250 5.40 -28.99 -17.11
CA TYR A 250 4.62 -27.98 -16.38
C TYR A 250 3.12 -28.00 -16.72
N TYR A 251 2.72 -28.62 -17.84
CA TYR A 251 1.37 -28.49 -18.37
C TYR A 251 0.26 -28.81 -17.36
N HIS A 252 0.42 -29.83 -16.51
CA HIS A 252 -0.61 -30.16 -15.51
C HIS A 252 -0.74 -29.09 -14.42
N ARG A 253 0.36 -28.39 -14.09
CA ARG A 253 0.39 -27.30 -13.10
C ARG A 253 -0.11 -25.97 -13.63
N LEU A 254 -0.21 -25.79 -14.95
CA LEU A 254 -0.64 -24.51 -15.50
C LEU A 254 -2.11 -24.23 -15.17
N PRO A 255 -2.48 -22.97 -14.90
CA PRO A 255 -3.88 -22.56 -14.76
C PRO A 255 -4.72 -22.96 -15.98
N LEU A 256 -5.96 -23.37 -15.75
CA LEU A 256 -6.83 -23.81 -16.85
C LEU A 256 -7.08 -22.70 -17.89
N ALA A 257 -7.17 -21.45 -17.44
CA ALA A 257 -7.44 -20.30 -18.29
C ALA A 257 -6.25 -19.90 -19.18
N SER A 258 -5.01 -20.29 -18.82
CA SER A 258 -3.81 -19.97 -19.60
C SER A 258 -3.47 -21.03 -20.65
N LYS A 259 -4.08 -22.23 -20.58
CA LYS A 259 -3.84 -23.32 -21.54
C LYS A 259 -4.43 -22.98 -22.90
N THR A 260 -3.57 -22.92 -23.91
CA THR A 260 -3.98 -22.76 -25.31
C THR A 260 -4.23 -24.11 -25.99
N TRP A 261 -4.86 -24.07 -27.16
CA TRP A 261 -5.06 -25.26 -27.99
C TRP A 261 -3.72 -25.92 -28.37
N ASP A 262 -2.74 -25.13 -28.81
CA ASP A 262 -1.45 -25.64 -29.26
C ASP A 262 -0.65 -26.29 -28.12
N MET A 263 -0.69 -25.68 -26.93
CA MET A 263 -0.12 -26.29 -25.73
C MET A 263 -0.80 -27.62 -25.39
N ALA A 264 -2.14 -27.69 -25.49
CA ALA A 264 -2.88 -28.91 -25.20
C ALA A 264 -2.56 -30.04 -26.18
N VAL A 265 -2.44 -29.73 -27.48
CA VAL A 265 -2.02 -30.71 -28.50
C VAL A 265 -0.63 -31.24 -28.15
N ALA A 266 0.36 -30.35 -28.01
CA ALA A 266 1.74 -30.74 -27.73
C ALA A 266 1.87 -31.50 -26.40
N ALA A 267 1.14 -31.10 -25.36
CA ALA A 267 1.18 -31.76 -24.06
C ALA A 267 0.58 -33.17 -24.08
N VAL A 268 -0.53 -33.37 -24.81
CA VAL A 268 -1.17 -34.69 -24.97
C VAL A 268 -0.33 -35.59 -25.86
N GLU A 269 0.31 -35.03 -26.90
CA GLU A 269 1.28 -35.75 -27.73
C GLU A 269 2.49 -36.21 -26.91
N TYR A 270 2.99 -35.37 -26.00
CA TYR A 270 4.09 -35.70 -25.09
C TYR A 270 3.71 -36.75 -24.04
N ASN A 271 2.57 -36.57 -23.36
CA ASN A 271 2.03 -37.53 -22.40
C ASN A 271 0.49 -37.52 -22.48
N PRO A 272 -0.15 -38.65 -22.83
CA PRO A 272 -1.58 -38.69 -23.04
C PRO A 272 -2.38 -38.41 -21.76
N ASP A 273 -1.81 -38.61 -20.56
CA ASP A 273 -2.47 -38.27 -19.27
C ASP A 273 -2.73 -36.78 -19.09
N ASN A 274 -2.02 -35.90 -19.83
CA ASN A 274 -2.27 -34.46 -19.80
C ASN A 274 -3.67 -34.07 -20.25
N ILE A 275 -4.37 -34.94 -21.00
CA ILE A 275 -5.76 -34.70 -21.40
C ILE A 275 -6.70 -34.53 -20.20
N LEU A 276 -6.38 -35.17 -19.07
CA LEU A 276 -7.15 -35.06 -17.84
C LEU A 276 -7.01 -33.67 -17.21
N ASN A 277 -5.87 -33.00 -17.43
CA ASN A 277 -5.57 -31.65 -16.95
C ASN A 277 -5.96 -30.55 -17.95
N THR A 278 -6.50 -30.91 -19.12
CA THR A 278 -6.93 -29.96 -20.14
C THR A 278 -8.36 -29.47 -19.87
N PRO A 279 -8.66 -28.16 -20.02
CA PRO A 279 -10.01 -27.63 -19.84
C PRO A 279 -11.03 -28.20 -20.84
N THR A 280 -12.28 -28.35 -20.41
CA THR A 280 -13.38 -28.91 -21.22
C THR A 280 -13.62 -28.14 -22.51
N SER A 281 -13.41 -26.82 -22.51
CA SER A 281 -13.54 -25.96 -23.69
C SER A 281 -12.68 -26.44 -24.86
N LEU A 282 -11.45 -26.90 -24.59
CA LEU A 282 -10.55 -27.43 -25.62
C LEU A 282 -10.91 -28.87 -26.02
N LYS A 283 -11.45 -29.68 -25.10
CA LYS A 283 -11.78 -31.09 -25.37
C LYS A 283 -13.07 -31.30 -26.16
N ARG A 284 -13.94 -30.29 -26.22
CA ARG A 284 -15.30 -30.39 -26.78
C ARG A 284 -15.38 -30.91 -28.22
N SER A 285 -14.38 -30.62 -29.04
CA SER A 285 -14.35 -31.10 -30.43
C SER A 285 -14.07 -32.60 -30.58
N GLY A 286 -13.62 -33.27 -29.51
CA GLY A 286 -13.13 -34.65 -29.53
C GLY A 286 -11.73 -34.81 -30.12
N LYS A 287 -11.18 -33.82 -30.83
CA LYS A 287 -9.88 -33.93 -31.50
C LYS A 287 -8.71 -34.25 -30.54
N LEU A 288 -8.68 -33.64 -29.35
CA LEU A 288 -7.64 -33.97 -28.35
C LEU A 288 -7.78 -35.41 -27.83
N TRP A 289 -9.01 -35.88 -27.64
CA TRP A 289 -9.27 -37.27 -27.26
C TRP A 289 -8.82 -38.24 -28.34
N GLU A 290 -9.01 -37.91 -29.62
CA GLU A 290 -8.47 -38.71 -30.73
C GLU A 290 -6.94 -38.83 -30.66
N ILE A 291 -6.23 -37.77 -30.29
CA ILE A 291 -4.77 -37.79 -30.11
C ILE A 291 -4.40 -38.68 -28.91
N ALA A 292 -5.05 -38.49 -27.75
CA ALA A 292 -4.77 -39.27 -26.56
C ALA A 292 -5.05 -40.77 -26.76
N LEU A 293 -6.13 -41.13 -27.46
CA LEU A 293 -6.51 -42.51 -27.74
C LEU A 293 -5.50 -43.27 -28.60
N LYS A 294 -4.74 -42.58 -29.46
CA LYS A 294 -3.68 -43.21 -30.25
C LYS A 294 -2.57 -43.77 -29.37
N GLN A 295 -2.30 -43.13 -28.23
CA GLN A 295 -1.25 -43.54 -27.30
C GLN A 295 -1.80 -44.41 -26.17
N LYS A 296 -3.00 -44.08 -25.68
CA LYS A 296 -3.62 -44.70 -24.51
C LYS A 296 -5.07 -45.10 -24.80
N PRO A 297 -5.30 -46.21 -25.53
CA PRO A 297 -6.63 -46.65 -25.96
C PRO A 297 -7.65 -46.77 -24.82
N GLU A 298 -7.22 -47.16 -23.62
CA GLU A 298 -8.09 -47.35 -22.46
C GLU A 298 -8.90 -46.13 -22.06
N PHE A 299 -8.49 -44.92 -22.47
CA PHE A 299 -9.25 -43.71 -22.23
C PHE A 299 -10.64 -43.72 -22.85
N TYR A 300 -10.91 -44.57 -23.86
CA TYR A 300 -12.25 -44.65 -24.46
C TYR A 300 -13.36 -44.90 -23.42
N LYS A 301 -13.01 -45.49 -22.28
CA LYS A 301 -13.92 -45.78 -21.16
C LYS A 301 -14.36 -44.53 -20.38
N THR A 302 -13.58 -43.46 -20.45
CA THR A 302 -13.75 -42.26 -19.62
C THR A 302 -14.20 -41.03 -20.40
N ILE A 303 -14.29 -41.10 -21.74
CA ILE A 303 -14.64 -39.95 -22.59
C ILE A 303 -16.13 -39.58 -22.44
N PRO A 304 -16.46 -38.36 -21.98
CA PRO A 304 -17.84 -37.89 -21.90
C PRO A 304 -18.54 -37.85 -23.26
N LEU A 305 -19.84 -38.18 -23.31
CA LEU A 305 -20.61 -38.26 -24.58
C LEU A 305 -20.59 -36.96 -25.40
N ASP A 306 -20.59 -35.81 -24.70
CA ASP A 306 -20.53 -34.47 -25.28
C ASP A 306 -19.15 -34.10 -25.85
N GLN A 307 -18.14 -34.94 -25.63
CA GLN A 307 -16.77 -34.79 -26.14
C GLN A 307 -16.40 -35.90 -27.14
N GLN A 308 -17.34 -36.79 -27.48
CA GLN A 308 -17.11 -37.85 -28.47
C GLN A 308 -17.40 -37.34 -29.88
N SER A 309 -16.35 -37.17 -30.67
CA SER A 309 -16.46 -37.05 -32.14
C SER A 309 -16.97 -38.35 -32.75
N ASP A 310 -17.42 -38.30 -34.02
CA ASP A 310 -17.84 -39.50 -34.73
C ASP A 310 -16.72 -40.55 -34.82
N SER A 311 -15.48 -40.10 -35.02
CA SER A 311 -14.28 -40.95 -34.99
C SER A 311 -14.14 -41.71 -33.67
N ILE A 312 -14.36 -41.02 -32.53
CA ILE A 312 -14.27 -41.63 -31.20
C ILE A 312 -15.39 -42.65 -30.98
N ARG A 313 -16.63 -42.33 -31.40
CA ARG A 313 -17.76 -43.26 -31.28
C ARG A 313 -17.51 -44.56 -32.06
N ILE A 314 -16.98 -44.44 -33.27
CA ILE A 314 -16.57 -45.57 -34.11
C ILE A 314 -15.46 -46.37 -33.41
N PHE A 315 -14.45 -45.69 -32.86
CA PHE A 315 -13.37 -46.34 -32.11
C PHE A 315 -13.88 -47.14 -30.90
N ILE A 316 -14.76 -46.55 -30.08
CA ILE A 316 -15.38 -47.21 -28.93
C ILE A 316 -16.16 -48.47 -29.36
N ALA A 317 -16.96 -48.37 -30.43
CA ALA A 317 -17.74 -49.51 -30.93
C ALA A 317 -16.82 -50.67 -31.36
N ARG A 318 -15.71 -50.37 -32.04
CA ARG A 318 -14.71 -51.37 -32.45
C ARG A 318 -14.02 -52.02 -31.26
N GLU A 319 -13.61 -51.24 -30.25
CA GLU A 319 -12.96 -51.80 -29.06
C GLU A 319 -13.91 -52.67 -28.23
N LYS A 320 -15.20 -52.32 -28.13
CA LYS A 320 -16.21 -53.17 -27.49
C LYS A 320 -16.41 -54.48 -28.24
N ALA A 321 -16.51 -54.43 -29.57
CA ALA A 321 -16.62 -55.63 -30.40
C ALA A 321 -15.39 -56.54 -30.27
N ARG A 322 -14.18 -55.96 -30.27
CA ARG A 322 -12.93 -56.70 -30.09
C ARG A 322 -12.92 -57.46 -28.76
N LYS A 323 -13.27 -56.81 -27.65
CA LYS A 323 -13.33 -57.44 -26.33
C LYS A 323 -14.36 -58.56 -26.24
N ASN A 324 -15.54 -58.36 -26.80
CA ASN A 324 -16.58 -59.40 -26.81
C ASN A 324 -16.08 -60.64 -27.57
N ASN A 325 -15.40 -60.45 -28.70
CA ASN A 325 -14.83 -61.55 -29.47
C ASN A 325 -13.69 -62.26 -28.71
N THR A 326 -12.82 -61.54 -28.01
CA THR A 326 -11.77 -62.16 -27.19
C THR A 326 -12.35 -62.98 -26.03
N SER A 327 -13.40 -62.47 -25.37
CA SER A 327 -14.11 -63.17 -24.30
C SER A 327 -14.81 -64.45 -24.78
N LEU A 328 -15.36 -64.44 -25.99
CA LEU A 328 -15.97 -65.61 -26.61
C LEU A 328 -14.92 -66.68 -26.91
N VAL A 329 -13.78 -66.29 -27.48
CA VAL A 329 -12.68 -67.22 -27.77
C VAL A 329 -12.08 -67.84 -26.50
N SER A 330 -11.89 -67.06 -25.43
CA SER A 330 -11.39 -67.59 -24.15
C SER A 330 -12.38 -68.58 -23.51
N SER A 331 -13.68 -68.27 -23.56
CA SER A 331 -14.72 -69.18 -23.06
C SER A 331 -14.78 -70.51 -23.83
N LEU A 332 -14.51 -70.49 -25.14
CA LEU A 332 -14.48 -71.69 -25.97
C LEU A 332 -13.23 -72.55 -25.69
N SER A 333 -12.08 -71.93 -25.36
CA SER A 333 -10.85 -72.66 -25.00
C SER A 333 -10.90 -73.28 -23.60
N GLU A 334 -11.60 -72.68 -22.64
CA GLU A 334 -11.77 -73.25 -21.30
C GLU A 334 -12.75 -74.44 -21.29
N SER A 335 -13.72 -74.46 -22.21
CA SER A 335 -14.61 -75.62 -22.40
C SER A 335 -14.00 -76.79 -23.19
N ALA A 336 -12.76 -76.64 -23.67
CA ALA A 336 -12.07 -77.63 -24.51
C ALA A 336 -10.88 -78.33 -23.82
N ASN A 337 -10.59 -77.97 -22.56
CA ASN A 337 -9.73 -78.72 -21.62
C ASN A 337 -10.62 -79.40 -20.57
#